data_AF-A0A9D8E677-F1
#
_entry.id   AF-A0A9D8E677-F1
#
_cell.length_a   1.000
_cell.length_b   1.000
_cell.length_c   1.000
_cell.angle_alpha   90.00
_cell.angle_beta   90.00
_cell.angle_gamma   90.00
#
_symmetry.space_group_name_H-M   'P 1'
#
loop_
_entity.id
_entity.type
_entity.pdbx_description
1 polymer ?
#
loop_
_entity_poly.entity_id
_entity_poly.type
_entity_poly.pdbx_seq_one_letter_code
_entity_poly.pdbx_strand_id
1 'polypeptide(L)'
;MSRNNIIILLIIAVIFAAIVFTLFQKNPAIEKVLISEDAEAVNPHPNASTSPDTVFSKESQLYAIVFINNASTDDIINMKWTIKNNGSEEIIQENQLTIKNDKGSGKIIFSLAKKDNTYTQGNHIVKIIYKQQEIVSEFEIK
;
A
#
# COMPACT_ATOMS: atom_id res chain seq x y z
N MET A 1 38.52 -35.60 -12.31
CA MET A 1 38.34 -34.14 -12.07
C MET A 1 39.58 -33.62 -11.37
N SER A 2 40.19 -32.54 -11.86
CA SER A 2 41.32 -31.92 -11.16
C SER A 2 40.80 -31.17 -9.93
N ARG A 3 41.63 -31.05 -8.88
CA ARG A 3 41.31 -30.27 -7.67
C ARG A 3 40.90 -28.83 -8.01
N ASN A 4 41.47 -28.27 -9.06
CA ASN A 4 41.15 -26.93 -9.56
C ASN A 4 39.72 -26.84 -10.14
N ASN A 5 39.26 -27.88 -10.84
CA ASN A 5 37.89 -27.90 -11.37
C ASN A 5 36.85 -27.96 -10.24
N ILE A 6 37.15 -28.66 -9.14
CA ILE A 6 36.26 -28.71 -7.96
C ILE A 6 36.16 -27.34 -7.29
N ILE A 7 37.29 -26.63 -7.16
CA ILE A 7 37.33 -25.28 -6.57
C ILE A 7 36.54 -24.28 -7.40
N ILE A 8 36.71 -24.30 -8.73
CA ILE A 8 35.97 -23.43 -9.65
C ILE A 8 34.46 -23.69 -9.54
N LEU A 9 34.05 -24.97 -9.48
CA LEU A 9 32.65 -25.35 -9.35
C LEU A 9 32.03 -24.85 -8.04
N LEU A 10 32.78 -24.91 -6.94
CA LEU A 10 32.36 -24.40 -5.63
C LEU A 10 32.15 -22.87 -5.65
N ILE A 11 33.05 -22.13 -6.27
CA ILE A 11 32.93 -20.67 -6.39
C ILE A 11 31.68 -20.30 -7.20
N ILE A 12 31.46 -20.98 -8.33
CA ILE A 12 30.26 -20.75 -9.16
C ILE A 12 28.99 -21.07 -8.37
N ALA A 13 28.96 -22.16 -7.60
CA ALA A 13 27.80 -22.52 -6.79
C ALA A 13 27.49 -21.47 -5.71
N VAL A 14 28.50 -20.88 -5.07
CA VAL A 14 28.33 -19.80 -4.08
C VAL A 14 27.78 -18.54 -4.75
N ILE A 15 28.30 -18.16 -5.92
CA ILE A 15 27.79 -17.00 -6.68
C ILE A 15 26.33 -17.22 -7.08
N PHE A 16 25.98 -18.40 -7.59
CA PHE A 16 24.60 -18.73 -7.93
C PHE A 16 23.69 -18.71 -6.71
N ALA A 17 24.11 -19.27 -5.59
CA ALA A 17 23.34 -19.23 -4.35
C ALA A 17 23.10 -17.78 -3.87
N ALA A 18 24.10 -16.91 -3.98
CA ALA A 18 23.96 -15.49 -3.63
C ALA A 18 22.97 -14.76 -4.56
N ILE A 19 23.06 -14.97 -5.87
CA ILE A 19 22.13 -14.37 -6.85
C ILE A 19 20.69 -14.83 -6.58
N VAL A 20 20.50 -16.15 -6.41
CA VAL A 20 19.20 -16.75 -6.09
C VAL A 20 18.65 -16.17 -4.79
N PHE A 21 19.47 -16.06 -3.75
CA PHE A 21 19.07 -15.46 -2.48
C PHE A 21 18.63 -14.00 -2.62
N THR A 22 19.35 -13.19 -3.41
CA THR A 22 18.96 -11.79 -3.67
C THR A 22 17.67 -11.66 -4.47
N LEU A 23 17.38 -12.60 -5.37
CA LEU A 23 16.12 -12.65 -6.13
C LEU A 23 14.92 -13.04 -5.25
N PHE A 24 15.15 -13.85 -4.22
CA PHE A 24 14.11 -14.27 -3.27
C PHE A 24 13.86 -13.27 -2.12
N GLN A 25 14.74 -12.28 -1.92
CA GLN A 25 14.42 -11.16 -1.05
C GLN A 25 13.32 -10.33 -1.73
N LYS A 26 12.07 -10.59 -1.32
CA LYS A 26 10.91 -9.82 -1.78
C LYS A 26 11.15 -8.34 -1.46
N ASN A 27 11.15 -7.53 -2.51
CA ASN A 27 11.25 -6.09 -2.36
C ASN A 27 10.09 -5.56 -1.49
N PRO A 28 10.32 -4.50 -0.72
CA PRO A 28 9.26 -3.82 -0.01
C PRO A 28 8.19 -3.36 -0.99
N ALA A 29 6.92 -3.69 -0.74
CA ALA A 29 5.82 -3.37 -1.65
C ALA A 29 4.50 -3.15 -0.91
N ILE A 30 3.60 -2.37 -1.51
CA ILE A 30 2.19 -2.39 -1.11
C ILE A 30 1.56 -3.61 -1.76
N GLU A 31 1.05 -4.53 -0.94
CA GLU A 31 0.33 -5.72 -1.43
C GLU A 31 -1.07 -5.34 -1.88
N LYS A 32 -1.78 -4.52 -1.09
CA LYS A 32 -3.17 -4.17 -1.33
C LYS A 32 -3.56 -2.89 -0.60
N VAL A 33 -4.55 -2.18 -1.15
CA VAL A 33 -5.28 -1.10 -0.49
C VAL A 33 -6.76 -1.45 -0.47
N LEU A 34 -7.43 -1.26 0.66
CA LEU A 34 -8.87 -1.43 0.82
C LEU A 34 -9.48 -0.17 1.42
N ILE A 35 -10.59 0.30 0.85
CA ILE A 35 -11.41 1.36 1.47
C ILE A 35 -12.57 0.70 2.20
N SER A 36 -12.78 1.06 3.46
CA SER A 36 -13.80 0.44 4.31
C SER A 36 -14.37 1.40 5.34
N GLU A 37 -15.58 1.09 5.79
CA GLU A 37 -16.23 1.72 6.95
C GLU A 37 -15.80 1.07 8.29
N ASP A 38 -15.11 -0.08 8.22
CA ASP A 38 -14.58 -0.82 9.36
C ASP A 38 -13.04 -0.81 9.33
N ALA A 39 -12.41 -0.24 10.35
CA ALA A 39 -10.95 -0.20 10.50
C ALA A 39 -10.33 -1.61 10.63
N GLU A 40 -11.11 -2.56 11.15
CA GLU A 40 -10.68 -3.94 11.32
C GLU A 40 -11.05 -4.84 10.15
N ALA A 41 -11.56 -4.28 9.05
CA ALA A 41 -11.89 -5.06 7.86
C ALA A 41 -10.69 -5.92 7.41
N VAL A 42 -10.83 -7.23 7.63
CA VAL A 42 -9.91 -8.24 7.13
C VAL A 42 -10.52 -8.78 5.86
N ASN A 43 -9.95 -8.45 4.71
CA ASN A 43 -10.42 -9.02 3.46
C ASN A 43 -9.65 -10.33 3.20
N PRO A 44 -10.31 -11.50 3.11
CA PRO A 44 -9.64 -12.79 2.99
C PRO A 44 -9.09 -13.06 1.57
N HIS A 45 -9.05 -12.07 0.65
CA HIS A 45 -8.63 -12.27 -0.74
C HIS A 45 -7.64 -11.19 -1.25
N PRO A 46 -6.63 -11.57 -2.07
CA PRO A 46 -5.48 -10.71 -2.37
C PRO A 46 -5.76 -9.51 -3.30
N ASN A 47 -6.90 -9.46 -3.99
CA ASN A 47 -7.12 -8.49 -5.08
C ASN A 47 -8.49 -7.79 -4.98
N ALA A 48 -8.69 -6.96 -3.97
CA ALA A 48 -9.83 -6.02 -3.99
C ALA A 48 -9.26 -4.62 -4.16
N SER A 49 -8.92 -4.24 -5.40
CA SER A 49 -9.08 -2.85 -5.78
C SER A 49 -10.58 -2.58 -5.69
N THR A 50 -10.99 -1.63 -4.86
CA THR A 50 -12.38 -1.19 -4.80
C THR A 50 -12.83 -0.78 -6.20
N SER A 51 -13.91 -1.41 -6.69
CA SER A 51 -14.52 -1.05 -7.97
C SER A 51 -14.96 0.42 -7.90
N PRO A 52 -14.91 1.18 -9.02
CA PRO A 52 -15.52 2.52 -9.10
C PRO A 52 -16.99 2.57 -8.66
N ASP A 53 -17.69 1.43 -8.57
CA ASP A 53 -19.08 1.33 -8.10
C ASP A 53 -19.22 1.27 -6.56
N THR A 54 -18.13 1.38 -5.80
CA THR A 54 -18.19 1.32 -4.33
C THR A 54 -18.77 2.62 -3.80
N VAL A 55 -19.95 2.52 -3.17
CA VAL A 55 -20.67 3.66 -2.58
C VAL A 55 -20.64 3.56 -1.06
N PHE A 56 -20.23 4.64 -0.40
CA PHE A 56 -20.19 4.76 1.06
C PHE A 56 -21.14 5.83 1.56
N SER A 57 -21.55 5.72 2.82
CA SER A 57 -22.36 6.76 3.47
C SER A 57 -21.50 7.96 3.88
N LYS A 58 -22.02 9.18 3.70
CA LYS A 58 -21.42 10.42 4.22
C LYS A 58 -21.28 10.48 5.75
N GLU A 59 -22.01 9.62 6.46
CA GLU A 59 -22.05 9.58 7.92
C GLU A 59 -21.15 8.49 8.52
N SER A 60 -20.81 7.46 7.74
CA SER A 60 -19.88 6.40 8.17
C SER A 60 -18.47 6.95 8.32
N GLN A 61 -17.64 6.35 9.18
CA GLN A 61 -16.22 6.70 9.22
C GLN A 61 -15.49 5.87 8.16
N LEU A 62 -14.69 6.51 7.30
CA LEU A 62 -13.96 5.82 6.25
C LEU A 62 -12.48 5.66 6.58
N TYR A 63 -11.93 4.54 6.15
CA TYR A 63 -10.55 4.15 6.34
C TYR A 63 -9.94 3.66 5.03
N ALA A 64 -8.70 4.09 4.76
CA ALA A 64 -7.82 3.43 3.82
C ALA A 64 -6.92 2.46 4.59
N ILE A 65 -7.06 1.18 4.26
CA ILE A 65 -6.33 0.07 4.87
C ILE A 65 -5.29 -0.41 3.88
N VAL A 66 -4.01 -0.15 4.20
CA VAL A 66 -2.85 -0.46 3.38
C VAL A 66 -2.16 -1.69 3.95
N PHE A 67 -2.07 -2.75 3.15
CA PHE A 67 -1.31 -3.96 3.45
C PHE A 67 0.07 -3.83 2.84
N ILE A 68 1.11 -3.82 3.66
CA ILE A 68 2.50 -3.65 3.24
C ILE A 68 3.32 -4.90 3.54
N ASN A 69 4.20 -5.26 2.61
CA ASN A 69 5.12 -6.38 2.75
C ASN A 69 6.58 -5.94 2.76
N ASN A 70 7.36 -6.56 3.63
CA ASN A 70 8.82 -6.38 3.74
C ASN A 70 9.24 -4.90 3.84
N ALA A 71 8.42 -4.07 4.49
CA ALA A 71 8.74 -2.69 4.76
C ALA A 71 10.06 -2.59 5.53
N SER A 72 10.83 -1.55 5.26
CA SER A 72 12.11 -1.29 5.93
C SER A 72 12.02 -0.09 6.87
N THR A 73 12.97 0.00 7.80
CA THR A 73 13.09 1.18 8.65
C THR A 73 13.30 2.44 7.80
N ASP A 74 12.69 3.53 8.23
CA ASP A 74 12.65 4.84 7.58
C ASP A 74 11.94 4.90 6.22
N ASP A 75 11.25 3.82 5.86
CA ASP A 75 10.32 3.85 4.74
C ASP A 75 9.19 4.85 4.98
N ILE A 76 8.87 5.62 3.94
CA ILE A 76 7.81 6.63 3.97
C ILE A 76 6.67 6.18 3.08
N ILE A 77 5.46 6.18 3.65
CA ILE A 77 4.21 6.02 2.92
C ILE A 77 3.50 7.37 2.92
N ASN A 78 3.19 7.86 1.73
CA ASN A 78 2.39 9.06 1.55
C ASN A 78 1.01 8.68 1.06
N MET A 79 -0.02 9.39 1.54
CA MET A 79 -1.38 9.19 1.09
C MET A 79 -2.06 10.54 0.87
N LYS A 80 -2.85 10.63 -0.19
CA LYS A 80 -3.65 11.80 -0.52
C LYS A 80 -5.09 11.40 -0.77
N TRP A 81 -6.01 12.10 -0.14
CA TRP A 81 -7.43 12.04 -0.42
C TRP A 81 -7.82 13.25 -1.24
N THR A 82 -8.57 13.02 -2.31
CA THR A 82 -8.96 14.03 -3.28
C THR A 82 -10.44 13.88 -3.57
N ILE A 83 -11.15 15.00 -3.70
CA ILE A 83 -12.51 15.02 -4.23
C ILE A 83 -12.50 15.51 -5.68
N LYS A 84 -13.24 14.83 -6.56
CA LYS A 84 -13.49 15.23 -7.95
C LYS A 84 -14.75 16.09 -8.01
N ASN A 85 -14.58 17.41 -8.11
CA ASN A 85 -15.67 18.37 -8.24
C ASN A 85 -15.63 19.03 -9.62
N ASN A 86 -16.68 18.82 -10.43
CA ASN A 86 -16.90 19.52 -11.71
C ASN A 86 -15.67 19.54 -12.66
N GLY A 87 -14.93 18.43 -12.75
CA GLY A 87 -13.74 18.32 -13.60
C GLY A 87 -12.44 18.86 -12.98
N SER A 88 -12.48 19.34 -11.73
CA SER A 88 -11.31 19.68 -10.93
C SER A 88 -11.09 18.66 -9.81
N GLU A 89 -9.82 18.39 -9.50
CA GLU A 89 -9.41 17.54 -8.39
C GLU A 89 -8.91 18.44 -7.25
N GLU A 90 -9.54 18.34 -6.07
CA GLU A 90 -9.17 19.09 -4.87
C GLU A 90 -8.66 18.13 -3.80
N ILE A 91 -7.43 18.35 -3.31
CA ILE A 91 -6.86 17.56 -2.21
C ILE A 91 -7.52 18.01 -0.91
N ILE A 92 -8.19 17.07 -0.22
CA ILE A 92 -8.92 17.33 1.03
C ILE A 92 -8.16 16.83 2.26
N GLN A 93 -7.21 15.90 2.09
CA GLN A 93 -6.37 15.41 3.18
C GLN A 93 -5.07 14.81 2.65
N GLU A 94 -3.96 15.07 3.33
CA GLU A 94 -2.67 14.42 3.12
C GLU A 94 -2.17 13.78 4.41
N ASN A 95 -1.61 12.58 4.28
CA ASN A 95 -0.99 11.87 5.40
C ASN A 95 0.40 11.37 4.98
N GLN A 96 1.33 11.40 5.93
CA GLN A 96 2.64 10.81 5.79
C GLN A 96 2.90 9.94 7.02
N LEU A 97 3.31 8.69 6.78
CA LEU A 97 3.75 7.77 7.82
C LEU A 97 5.18 7.35 7.55
N THR A 98 6.01 7.39 8.58
CA THR A 98 7.38 6.85 8.55
C THR A 98 7.44 5.59 9.40
N ILE A 99 7.95 4.51 8.82
CA ILE A 99 8.11 3.23 9.52
C ILE A 99 9.37 3.31 10.38
N LYS A 100 9.21 3.16 11.70
CA LYS A 100 10.32 3.24 12.66
C LYS A 100 10.79 1.90 13.21
N ASN A 101 9.99 0.86 13.02
CA ASN A 101 10.35 -0.48 13.46
C ASN A 101 11.31 -1.16 12.48
N ASP A 102 11.90 -2.27 12.93
CA ASP A 102 12.66 -3.17 12.07
C ASP A 102 11.81 -3.70 10.90
N LYS A 103 12.48 -4.36 9.95
CA LYS A 103 11.85 -4.87 8.73
C LYS A 103 10.64 -5.75 9.03
N GLY A 104 9.53 -5.56 8.32
CA GLY A 104 8.32 -6.34 8.56
C GLY A 104 7.20 -6.12 7.57
N SER A 105 6.13 -6.89 7.76
CA SER A 105 4.87 -6.76 7.01
C SER A 105 3.75 -6.40 7.98
N GLY A 106 2.71 -5.73 7.50
CA GLY A 106 1.58 -5.38 8.35
C GLY A 106 0.47 -4.62 7.67
N LYS A 107 -0.49 -4.21 8.50
CA LYS A 107 -1.65 -3.39 8.14
C LYS A 107 -1.45 -1.99 8.69
N ILE A 108 -1.64 -0.98 7.84
CA ILE A 108 -1.58 0.44 8.18
C ILE A 108 -2.94 1.03 7.85
N ILE A 109 -3.54 1.75 8.78
CA ILE A 109 -4.89 2.29 8.64
C ILE A 109 -4.81 3.81 8.70
N PHE A 110 -5.40 4.46 7.72
CA PHE A 110 -5.58 5.91 7.73
C PHE A 110 -7.06 6.26 7.66
N SER A 111 -7.54 7.05 8.60
CA SER A 111 -8.92 7.57 8.60
C SER A 111 -9.04 8.80 7.70
N LEU A 112 -10.10 8.89 6.91
CA LEU A 112 -10.51 10.15 6.29
C LEU A 112 -11.20 11.03 7.32
N ALA A 113 -10.72 12.25 7.52
CA ALA A 113 -11.26 13.21 8.47
C ALA A 113 -12.60 13.77 7.98
N LYS A 114 -13.55 13.91 8.90
CA LYS A 114 -14.85 14.55 8.63
C LYS A 114 -14.79 16.04 8.94
N LYS A 115 -15.54 16.82 8.18
CA LYS A 115 -15.85 18.21 8.51
C LYS A 115 -17.31 18.25 8.96
N ASP A 116 -17.57 18.85 10.12
CA ASP A 116 -18.93 18.93 10.69
C ASP A 116 -19.62 17.55 10.79
N ASN A 117 -18.84 16.53 11.19
CA ASN A 117 -19.27 15.13 11.35
C ASN A 117 -19.81 14.44 10.07
N THR A 118 -19.56 15.00 8.89
CA THR A 118 -19.93 14.41 7.60
C THR A 118 -18.79 14.51 6.59
N TYR A 119 -18.88 13.72 5.52
CA TYR A 119 -18.03 13.87 4.34
C TYR A 119 -18.75 14.69 3.26
N THR A 120 -17.97 15.44 2.49
CA THR A 120 -18.45 16.05 1.26
C THR A 120 -18.88 14.93 0.30
N GLN A 121 -20.13 14.96 -0.16
CA GLN A 121 -20.64 14.00 -1.13
C GLN A 121 -19.94 14.15 -2.49
N GLY A 122 -19.86 13.04 -3.23
CA GLY A 122 -19.28 13.02 -4.57
C GLY A 122 -18.26 11.92 -4.78
N ASN A 123 -17.49 12.04 -5.86
CA ASN A 123 -16.46 11.09 -6.22
C ASN A 123 -15.16 11.43 -5.50
N HIS A 124 -14.62 10.46 -4.77
CA HIS A 124 -13.37 10.58 -4.05
C HIS A 124 -12.32 9.67 -4.67
N ILE A 125 -11.08 10.11 -4.58
CA ILE A 125 -9.90 9.35 -4.95
C ILE A 125 -8.99 9.30 -3.74
N VAL A 126 -8.44 8.13 -3.47
CA VAL A 126 -7.32 7.97 -2.55
C VAL A 126 -6.12 7.44 -3.32
N LYS A 127 -5.00 8.15 -3.16
CA LYS A 127 -3.72 7.83 -3.78
C LYS A 127 -2.71 7.50 -2.69
N ILE A 128 -2.12 6.30 -2.75
CA ILE A 128 -1.08 5.85 -1.84
C ILE A 128 0.22 5.73 -2.64
N ILE A 129 1.29 6.34 -2.13
CA ILE A 129 2.61 6.38 -2.76
C ILE A 129 3.63 5.75 -1.81
N TYR A 130 4.34 4.73 -2.30
CA TYR A 130 5.37 4.02 -1.55
C TYR A 130 6.48 3.52 -2.48
N LYS A 131 7.74 3.92 -2.27
CA LYS A 131 8.92 3.47 -3.05
C LYS A 131 8.67 3.40 -4.57
N GLN A 132 8.17 4.49 -5.15
CA GLN A 132 7.82 4.64 -6.57
C GLN A 132 6.59 3.85 -7.05
N GLN A 133 5.98 3.03 -6.19
CA GLN A 133 4.67 2.43 -6.45
C GLN A 133 3.58 3.45 -6.10
N GLU A 134 2.63 3.62 -7.02
CA GLU A 134 1.42 4.42 -6.82
C GLU A 134 0.21 3.50 -6.94
N ILE A 135 -0.66 3.52 -5.95
CA ILE A 135 -1.95 2.83 -5.97
C ILE A 135 -3.04 3.87 -5.85
N VAL A 136 -4.01 3.80 -6.75
CA VAL A 136 -5.16 4.69 -6.82
C VAL A 136 -6.43 3.88 -6.59
N SER A 137 -7.33 4.38 -5.77
CA SER A 137 -8.67 3.82 -5.60
C SER A 137 -9.70 4.93 -5.67
N GLU A 138 -10.75 4.70 -6.45
CA GLU A 138 -11.87 5.62 -6.63
C GLU A 138 -13.12 5.04 -5.97
N PHE A 139 -13.92 5.89 -5.36
CA PHE A 139 -15.17 5.51 -4.69
C PHE A 139 -16.11 6.71 -4.61
N GLU A 140 -17.40 6.46 -4.38
CA GLU A 140 -18.41 7.50 -4.24
C GLU A 140 -18.90 7.60 -2.79
N ILE A 141 -19.14 8.82 -2.31
CA ILE A 141 -19.80 9.08 -1.02
C ILE A 141 -21.17 9.71 -1.28
N LYS A 142 -22.23 9.11 -0.73
CA LYS A 142 -23.62 9.60 -0.79
C LYS A 142 -24.21 9.89 0.59
#